data_AF-A0A8H4QK52-F1
#
_entry.id   AF-A0A8H4QK52-F1
#
_cell.length_a   1.000
_cell.length_b   1.000
_cell.length_c   1.000
_cell.angle_alpha   90.00
_cell.angle_beta   90.00
_cell.angle_gamma   90.00
#
_symmetry.space_group_name_H-M   'P 1'
#
loop_
_entity.id
_entity.type
_entity.pdbx_description
1 polymer ?
#
loop_
_entity_poly.entity_id
_entity_poly.type
_entity_poly.pdbx_seq_one_letter_code
_entity_poly.pdbx_strand_id
1 'polypeptide(L)'
;MESGFVVFVSILTLLVTNHTSLPDAESLQITVVLLNWSRFANVLKITSNICENLLDDVVHNIIVWNNNPTPISFSDFTHTTCPESRLNIVNSPSNIYFEARYIACARAVTTHCFIQDDDYLVHPNIIRALAARMVNGNMPSIHLQPPDEMFTSEMRELVKASNLHTTFAWLGYGTIILRTQAAEFLSLLEKLQLSKEEHEMADNYFTILSNRMPERWFDPGIPLGGGVAFTVGTEGEERNNRHILRAAELLDQIVRDNDTNLPYVQLESLPTNADVRVLTVPCQRDLCILQSSIELLPDLLDTPITAATDILDVEKRRLLELGEMRKRQYLDFPPSNAVDGRYETVFRSPADAKRGDWIMLDLVRMAPSDNLVLEMVVGGEMAIILQNVALEVSQNGNKWAGLMEF
;
A
#
# COMPACT_ATOMS: atom_id res chain seq x y z
N MET A 1 10.81 31.30 -25.31
CA MET A 1 10.19 31.92 -24.12
C MET A 1 8.82 31.31 -23.98
N GLU A 2 8.77 30.11 -23.42
CA GLU A 2 7.52 29.42 -23.09
C GLU A 2 7.32 29.59 -21.59
N SER A 3 6.51 30.58 -21.24
CA SER A 3 5.97 30.78 -19.90
C SER A 3 4.94 29.68 -19.64
N GLY A 4 5.42 28.58 -19.05
CA GLY A 4 4.57 27.55 -18.46
C GLY A 4 3.94 28.10 -17.18
N PHE A 5 2.62 28.23 -17.19
CA PHE A 5 1.81 28.53 -16.01
C PHE A 5 1.87 27.34 -15.06
N VAL A 6 2.25 27.57 -13.80
CA VAL A 6 2.15 26.57 -12.74
C VAL A 6 1.27 27.19 -11.68
N VAL A 7 -0.02 26.91 -11.77
CA VAL A 7 -1.03 27.43 -10.85
C VAL A 7 -0.98 26.61 -9.57
N PHE A 8 -0.90 27.29 -8.44
CA PHE A 8 -1.13 26.73 -7.11
C PHE A 8 -2.21 27.58 -6.41
N VAL A 9 -3.08 26.98 -5.60
CA VAL A 9 -4.07 27.62 -4.69
C VAL A 9 -4.15 26.71 -3.45
N SER A 10 -4.84 26.98 -2.34
CA SER A 10 -4.88 28.12 -1.41
C SER A 10 -5.66 27.66 -0.16
N ILE A 11 -5.20 28.06 1.02
CA ILE A 11 -5.61 27.63 2.39
C ILE A 11 -5.36 26.12 2.64
N LEU A 12 -4.09 25.75 2.68
CA LEU A 12 -3.61 24.60 3.42
C LEU A 12 -3.90 24.83 4.92
N THR A 13 -4.29 23.78 5.65
CA THR A 13 -3.92 23.66 7.06
C THR A 13 -2.78 22.64 7.11
N LEU A 14 -1.63 23.03 7.66
CA LEU A 14 -0.52 22.12 7.89
C LEU A 14 -0.63 21.58 9.30
N LEU A 15 -0.79 20.27 9.41
CA LEU A 15 -1.06 19.57 10.66
C LEU A 15 0.14 18.69 11.01
N VAL A 16 0.75 18.87 12.17
CA VAL A 16 1.75 17.91 12.70
C VAL A 16 1.14 17.13 13.84
N THR A 17 0.97 15.81 13.71
CA THR A 17 0.61 14.94 14.85
C THR A 17 1.84 14.27 15.43
N ASN A 18 1.87 14.16 16.76
CA ASN A 18 2.65 13.17 17.46
C ASN A 18 1.64 12.17 18.05
N HIS A 19 1.65 10.91 17.65
CA HIS A 19 0.94 9.89 18.42
C HIS A 19 1.81 9.53 19.64
N THR A 20 1.47 10.10 20.79
CA THR A 20 2.19 9.90 22.06
C THR A 20 1.90 8.53 22.68
N SER A 21 2.29 7.47 21.97
CA SER A 21 2.77 6.17 22.45
C SER A 21 2.74 5.24 21.25
N LEU A 22 3.91 4.73 20.85
CA LEU A 22 3.90 3.49 20.09
C LEU A 22 3.17 2.45 20.95
N PRO A 23 2.33 1.61 20.36
CA PRO A 23 1.87 0.40 21.01
C PRO A 23 3.09 -0.32 21.63
N ASP A 24 2.93 -0.94 22.80
CA ASP A 24 4.02 -1.64 23.48
C ASP A 24 4.79 -2.51 22.47
N ALA A 25 6.12 -2.60 22.57
CA ALA A 25 6.95 -3.29 21.55
C ALA A 25 6.49 -4.73 21.25
N GLU A 26 5.81 -5.38 22.21
CA GLU A 26 5.18 -6.69 22.01
C GLU A 26 4.00 -6.68 21.02
N SER A 27 3.26 -5.57 20.93
CA SER A 27 2.09 -5.41 20.05
C SER A 27 2.44 -5.06 18.60
N LEU A 28 3.63 -4.53 18.34
CA LEU A 28 4.14 -4.22 16.99
C LEU A 28 4.80 -5.43 16.30
N GLN A 29 4.88 -6.58 16.97
CA GLN A 29 5.57 -7.76 16.45
C GLN A 29 4.88 -8.33 15.20
N ILE A 30 5.59 -8.31 14.07
CA ILE A 30 5.14 -8.82 12.77
C ILE A 30 6.06 -9.94 12.27
N THR A 31 5.52 -10.81 11.42
CA THR A 31 6.33 -11.75 10.62
C THR A 31 6.57 -11.14 9.26
N VAL A 32 7.82 -11.08 8.80
CA VAL A 32 8.10 -10.74 7.40
C VAL A 32 8.01 -12.01 6.55
N VAL A 33 7.34 -11.97 5.41
CA VAL A 33 7.23 -13.05 4.45
C VAL A 33 7.85 -12.58 3.14
N LEU A 34 8.95 -13.22 2.75
CA LEU A 34 9.66 -12.97 1.50
C LEU A 34 9.45 -14.15 0.55
N LEU A 35 8.91 -13.89 -0.64
CA LEU A 35 8.86 -14.90 -1.69
C LEU A 35 10.15 -14.90 -2.49
N ASN A 36 10.78 -16.07 -2.64
CA ASN A 36 11.91 -16.27 -3.53
C ASN A 36 11.49 -17.14 -4.72
N TRP A 37 11.72 -16.66 -5.94
CA TRP A 37 11.59 -17.50 -7.14
C TRP A 37 12.85 -17.47 -7.99
N SER A 38 13.24 -16.31 -8.52
CA SER A 38 14.29 -16.24 -9.54
C SER A 38 15.46 -15.34 -9.16
N ARG A 39 15.31 -14.53 -8.11
CA ARG A 39 16.26 -13.46 -7.77
C ARG A 39 16.79 -13.61 -6.35
N PHE A 40 17.35 -14.79 -6.04
CA PHE A 40 17.82 -15.09 -4.68
C PHE A 40 18.81 -14.06 -4.11
N ALA A 41 19.66 -13.45 -4.95
CA ALA A 41 20.55 -12.37 -4.51
C ALA A 41 19.80 -11.14 -3.98
N ASN A 42 18.63 -10.82 -4.54
CA ASN A 42 17.78 -9.75 -4.03
C ASN A 42 17.16 -10.14 -2.68
N VAL A 43 16.75 -11.39 -2.50
CA VAL A 43 16.24 -11.90 -1.21
C VAL A 43 17.28 -11.76 -0.12
N LEU A 44 18.55 -12.09 -0.40
CA LEU A 44 19.66 -11.86 0.53
C LEU A 44 19.80 -10.37 0.88
N LYS A 45 19.73 -9.49 -0.11
CA LYS A 45 19.81 -8.03 0.09
C LYS A 45 18.66 -7.49 0.94
N ILE A 46 17.41 -7.89 0.65
CA ILE A 46 16.22 -7.50 1.41
C ILE A 46 16.34 -7.99 2.85
N THR A 47 16.74 -9.25 3.03
CA THR A 47 16.94 -9.88 4.35
C THR A 47 18.00 -9.14 5.16
N SER A 48 19.15 -8.81 4.56
CA SER A 48 20.20 -8.00 5.22
C SER A 48 19.68 -6.61 5.60
N ASN A 49 18.97 -5.93 4.68
CA ASN A 49 18.41 -4.61 4.94
C ASN A 49 17.42 -4.61 6.13
N ILE A 50 16.65 -5.67 6.32
CA ILE A 50 15.73 -5.79 7.46
C ILE A 50 16.51 -6.00 8.77
N CYS A 51 17.49 -6.92 8.78
CA CYS A 51 18.21 -7.29 10.00
C CYS A 51 19.27 -6.28 10.45
N GLU A 52 19.89 -5.54 9.51
CA GLU A 52 20.90 -4.52 9.86
C GLU A 52 20.29 -3.28 10.52
N ASN A 53 19.02 -2.98 10.24
CA ASN A 53 18.39 -1.72 10.62
C ASN A 53 17.57 -1.80 11.92
N LEU A 54 17.94 -2.72 12.82
CA LEU A 54 17.40 -2.84 14.18
C LEU A 54 15.87 -2.90 14.23
N LEU A 55 15.22 -3.50 13.23
CA LEU A 55 13.77 -3.81 13.29
C LEU A 55 13.46 -4.89 14.35
N ASP A 56 14.26 -5.04 15.39
CA ASP A 56 14.04 -5.94 16.52
C ASP A 56 12.83 -5.51 17.36
N ASP A 57 12.48 -4.22 17.28
CA ASP A 57 11.30 -3.64 17.92
C ASP A 57 9.98 -3.97 17.19
N VAL A 58 10.04 -4.38 15.92
CA VAL A 58 8.86 -4.58 15.05
C VAL A 58 8.81 -5.97 14.45
N VAL A 59 9.91 -6.47 13.89
CA VAL A 59 9.96 -7.76 13.23
C VAL A 59 10.24 -8.83 14.26
N HIS A 60 9.39 -9.84 14.36
CA HIS A 60 9.64 -11.00 15.21
C HIS A 60 10.57 -11.98 14.49
N ASN A 61 10.14 -12.41 13.31
CA ASN A 61 10.82 -13.39 12.47
C ASN A 61 10.58 -13.10 10.98
N ILE A 62 11.43 -13.70 10.15
CA ILE A 62 11.39 -13.62 8.69
C ILE A 62 11.16 -15.04 8.17
N ILE A 63 10.11 -15.24 7.39
CA ILE A 63 9.85 -16.45 6.62
C ILE A 63 10.30 -16.19 5.19
N VAL A 64 11.32 -16.93 4.73
CA VAL A 64 11.67 -16.98 3.30
C VAL A 64 11.02 -18.20 2.70
N TRP A 65 10.01 -17.98 1.85
CA TRP A 65 9.37 -19.05 1.10
C TRP A 65 10.06 -19.20 -0.26
N ASN A 66 10.78 -20.29 -0.43
CA ASN A 66 11.50 -20.61 -1.65
C ASN A 66 10.62 -21.43 -2.60
N ASN A 67 10.12 -20.77 -3.64
CA ASN A 67 9.46 -21.42 -4.76
C ASN A 67 10.46 -21.98 -5.78
N ASN A 68 11.75 -21.60 -5.74
CA ASN A 68 12.77 -22.10 -6.67
C ASN A 68 13.01 -23.61 -6.45
N PRO A 69 13.17 -24.42 -7.53
CA PRO A 69 13.48 -25.84 -7.40
C PRO A 69 14.84 -26.13 -6.73
N THR A 70 15.74 -25.15 -6.69
CA THR A 70 17.02 -25.24 -5.98
C THR A 70 16.78 -24.92 -4.51
N PRO A 71 16.97 -25.88 -3.58
CA PRO A 71 16.76 -25.63 -2.17
C PRO A 71 17.79 -24.63 -1.64
N ILE A 72 17.35 -23.79 -0.70
CA ILE A 72 18.20 -22.86 0.06
C ILE A 72 18.19 -23.26 1.54
N SER A 73 19.19 -22.79 2.27
CA SER A 73 19.45 -23.14 3.67
C SER A 73 19.95 -21.92 4.44
N PHE A 74 20.04 -22.03 5.77
CA PHE A 74 20.61 -20.93 6.57
C PHE A 74 22.05 -20.59 6.17
N SER A 75 22.82 -21.58 5.69
CA SER A 75 24.21 -21.35 5.27
C SER A 75 24.34 -20.31 4.15
N ASP A 76 23.32 -20.20 3.30
CA ASP A 76 23.25 -19.22 2.21
C ASP A 76 23.02 -17.78 2.71
N PHE A 77 22.54 -17.62 3.95
CA PHE A 77 22.25 -16.35 4.60
C PHE A 77 23.34 -15.92 5.60
N THR A 78 24.45 -16.66 5.71
CA THR A 78 25.53 -16.35 6.66
C THR A 78 26.20 -14.99 6.44
N HIS A 79 26.05 -14.42 5.25
CA HIS A 79 26.49 -13.07 4.93
C HIS A 79 25.46 -11.98 5.25
N THR A 80 24.23 -12.38 5.58
CA THR A 80 23.24 -11.47 6.16
C THR A 80 23.49 -11.37 7.67
N THR A 81 23.22 -10.22 8.26
CA THR A 81 23.31 -10.04 9.72
C THR A 81 22.16 -10.70 10.48
N CYS A 82 21.27 -11.44 9.80
CA CYS A 82 20.13 -12.09 10.43
C CYS A 82 20.56 -13.31 11.26
N PRO A 83 20.13 -13.39 12.54
CA PRO A 83 20.35 -14.57 13.35
C PRO A 83 19.47 -15.75 12.87
N GLU A 84 19.99 -16.97 12.97
CA GLU A 84 19.27 -18.20 12.62
C GLU A 84 17.92 -18.33 13.35
N SER A 85 17.86 -17.90 14.60
CA SER A 85 16.64 -17.94 15.41
C SER A 85 15.49 -17.07 14.86
N ARG A 86 15.78 -16.12 13.96
CA ARG A 86 14.78 -15.24 13.35
C ARG A 86 14.50 -15.57 11.90
N LEU A 87 15.23 -16.49 11.28
CA LEU A 87 15.06 -16.86 9.88
C LEU A 87 14.44 -18.25 9.76
N ASN A 88 13.25 -18.33 9.19
CA ASN A 88 12.58 -19.58 8.87
C ASN A 88 12.56 -19.76 7.35
N ILE A 89 13.19 -20.83 6.86
CA ILE A 89 13.30 -21.11 5.43
C ILE A 89 12.37 -22.26 5.08
N VAL A 90 11.44 -22.02 4.15
CA VAL A 90 10.53 -23.03 3.64
C VAL A 90 10.86 -23.30 2.17
N ASN A 91 11.34 -24.49 1.86
CA ASN A 91 11.58 -24.94 0.48
C ASN A 91 10.33 -25.65 -0.07
N SER A 92 9.65 -25.01 -1.02
CA SER A 92 8.50 -25.60 -1.68
C SER A 92 8.94 -26.67 -2.70
N PRO A 93 8.24 -27.81 -2.81
CA PRO A 93 8.56 -28.83 -3.81
C PRO A 93 8.25 -28.37 -5.26
N SER A 94 7.45 -27.32 -5.42
CA SER A 94 7.09 -26.74 -6.72
C SER A 94 6.81 -25.24 -6.57
N ASN A 95 6.84 -24.50 -7.67
CA ASN A 95 6.38 -23.11 -7.67
C ASN A 95 4.86 -23.06 -7.48
N ILE A 96 4.41 -22.60 -6.31
CA ILE A 96 2.99 -22.34 -6.03
C ILE A 96 2.65 -20.84 -6.15
N TYR A 97 3.53 -20.09 -6.80
CA TYR A 97 3.37 -18.68 -7.15
C TYR A 97 2.97 -17.83 -5.94
N PHE A 98 1.84 -17.12 -6.04
CA PHE A 98 1.43 -16.12 -5.07
C PHE A 98 0.78 -16.75 -3.83
N GLU A 99 0.21 -17.96 -3.94
CA GLU A 99 -0.42 -18.67 -2.82
C GLU A 99 0.52 -18.80 -1.61
N ALA A 100 1.81 -18.99 -1.89
CA ALA A 100 2.89 -19.12 -0.92
C ALA A 100 2.84 -18.07 0.20
N ARG A 101 2.58 -16.79 -0.15
CA ARG A 101 2.62 -15.69 0.84
C ARG A 101 1.49 -15.81 1.85
N TYR A 102 0.31 -16.26 1.42
CA TYR A 102 -0.85 -16.45 2.27
C TYR A 102 -0.68 -17.67 3.16
N ILE A 103 -0.13 -18.77 2.63
CA ILE A 103 0.18 -19.97 3.43
C ILE A 103 1.22 -19.64 4.51
N ALA A 104 2.29 -18.93 4.13
CA ALA A 104 3.32 -18.49 5.06
C ALA A 104 2.74 -17.58 6.15
N CYS A 105 1.94 -16.57 5.75
CA CYS A 105 1.32 -15.67 6.71
C CYS A 105 0.33 -16.38 7.62
N ALA A 106 -0.57 -17.22 7.11
CA ALA A 106 -1.55 -17.97 7.91
C ALA A 106 -0.88 -18.90 8.96
N ARG A 107 0.35 -19.35 8.69
CA ARG A 107 1.17 -20.17 9.61
C ARG A 107 2.08 -19.35 10.54
N ALA A 108 2.08 -18.03 10.40
CA ALA A 108 2.89 -17.15 11.23
C ALA A 108 2.47 -17.20 12.71
N VAL A 109 3.43 -16.98 13.60
CA VAL A 109 3.17 -16.91 15.05
C VAL A 109 2.61 -15.56 15.47
N THR A 110 2.95 -14.49 14.75
CA THR A 110 2.50 -13.12 15.01
C THR A 110 1.10 -12.86 14.46
N THR A 111 0.46 -11.79 14.95
CA THR A 111 -0.87 -11.36 14.49
C THR A 111 -0.85 -10.75 13.09
N HIS A 112 0.25 -10.10 12.72
CA HIS A 112 0.41 -9.40 11.45
C HIS A 112 1.56 -10.01 10.63
N CYS A 113 1.44 -9.92 9.31
CA CYS A 113 2.50 -10.28 8.38
C CYS A 113 2.79 -9.12 7.44
N PHE A 114 4.05 -8.79 7.24
CA PHE A 114 4.49 -7.94 6.13
C PHE A 114 4.99 -8.82 4.99
N ILE A 115 4.46 -8.63 3.78
CA ILE A 115 4.69 -9.48 2.62
C ILE A 115 5.36 -8.65 1.52
N GLN A 116 6.36 -9.20 0.84
CA GLN A 116 7.05 -8.54 -0.27
C GLN A 116 7.65 -9.54 -1.26
N ASP A 117 7.78 -9.13 -2.52
CA ASP A 117 8.45 -9.87 -3.60
C ASP A 117 9.98 -9.67 -3.63
N ASP A 118 10.65 -10.50 -4.45
CA ASP A 118 12.11 -10.53 -4.63
C ASP A 118 12.67 -9.46 -5.58
N ASP A 119 11.86 -8.56 -6.15
CA ASP A 119 12.32 -7.48 -7.06
C ASP A 119 12.06 -6.07 -6.57
N TYR A 120 11.63 -5.92 -5.32
CA TYR A 120 11.37 -4.63 -4.71
C TYR A 120 12.14 -4.48 -3.41
N LEU A 121 12.42 -3.25 -2.99
CA LEU A 121 13.04 -2.97 -1.69
C LEU A 121 12.20 -1.93 -0.95
N VAL A 122 11.59 -2.35 0.16
CA VAL A 122 10.93 -1.43 1.10
C VAL A 122 11.91 -1.02 2.19
N HIS A 123 11.92 0.28 2.50
CA HIS A 123 12.76 0.81 3.57
C HIS A 123 12.28 0.35 4.95
N PRO A 124 13.19 0.07 5.90
CA PRO A 124 12.83 -0.38 7.25
C PRO A 124 11.87 0.56 7.99
N ASN A 125 12.04 1.88 7.82
CA ASN A 125 11.16 2.87 8.45
C ASN A 125 9.73 2.83 7.89
N ILE A 126 9.57 2.46 6.61
CA ILE A 126 8.25 2.26 6.02
C ILE A 126 7.57 1.03 6.65
N ILE A 127 8.31 -0.09 6.81
CA ILE A 127 7.78 -1.29 7.50
C ILE A 127 7.34 -0.96 8.93
N ARG A 128 8.14 -0.16 9.66
CA ARG A 128 7.80 0.30 11.01
C ARG A 128 6.56 1.20 11.01
N ALA A 129 6.42 2.11 10.05
CA ALA A 129 5.25 2.98 9.91
C ALA A 129 3.97 2.17 9.63
N LEU A 130 4.05 1.19 8.74
CA LEU A 130 2.95 0.26 8.43
C LEU A 130 2.52 -0.53 9.68
N ALA A 131 3.47 -1.09 10.43
CA ALA A 131 3.19 -1.83 11.66
C ALA A 131 2.51 -0.94 12.71
N ALA A 132 3.03 0.26 12.94
CA ALA A 132 2.43 1.22 13.87
C ALA A 132 1.00 1.60 13.46
N ARG A 133 0.78 1.81 12.16
CA ARG A 133 -0.55 2.15 11.64
C ARG A 133 -1.54 0.99 11.79
N MET A 134 -1.14 -0.24 11.48
CA MET A 134 -2.02 -1.40 11.60
C MET A 134 -2.54 -1.60 13.03
N VAL A 135 -1.65 -1.47 14.02
CA VAL A 135 -2.02 -1.64 15.43
C VAL A 135 -2.95 -0.53 15.92
N ASN A 136 -2.76 0.71 15.44
CA ASN A 136 -3.59 1.85 15.85
C ASN A 136 -4.92 1.95 15.09
N GLY A 137 -4.96 1.52 13.82
CA GLY A 137 -6.05 1.79 12.90
C GLY A 137 -7.15 0.73 12.84
N ASN A 138 -6.98 -0.43 13.48
CA ASN A 138 -7.86 -1.60 13.34
C ASN A 138 -8.20 -1.89 11.85
N MET A 139 -7.20 -1.76 10.98
CA MET A 139 -7.36 -1.97 9.54
C MET A 139 -7.03 -3.42 9.18
N PRO A 140 -7.71 -4.02 8.18
CA PRO A 140 -7.44 -5.40 7.79
C PRO A 140 -6.10 -5.54 7.05
N SER A 141 -5.77 -4.56 6.19
CA SER A 141 -4.55 -4.58 5.38
C SER A 141 -4.15 -3.18 4.94
N ILE A 142 -2.86 -2.93 4.75
CA ILE A 142 -2.30 -1.74 4.08
C ILE A 142 -1.38 -2.20 2.95
N HIS A 143 -1.60 -1.67 1.75
CA HIS A 143 -0.86 -2.02 0.53
C HIS A 143 0.00 -0.85 0.09
N LEU A 144 1.32 -1.04 0.04
CA LEU A 144 2.22 -0.10 -0.62
C LEU A 144 2.06 -0.25 -2.13
N GLN A 145 1.99 0.86 -2.85
CA GLN A 145 1.91 0.85 -4.31
C GLN A 145 2.79 1.95 -4.90
N PRO A 146 3.66 1.63 -5.87
CA PRO A 146 4.28 2.65 -6.68
C PRO A 146 3.21 3.42 -7.47
N PRO A 147 3.52 4.63 -7.97
CA PRO A 147 2.55 5.53 -8.59
C PRO A 147 1.70 4.91 -9.71
N ASP A 148 2.31 4.08 -10.56
CA ASP A 148 1.63 3.39 -11.66
C ASP A 148 0.61 2.35 -11.18
N GLU A 149 0.93 1.63 -10.13
CA GLU A 149 0.05 0.59 -9.57
C GLU A 149 -1.05 1.20 -8.70
N MET A 150 -0.74 2.28 -7.98
CA MET A 150 -1.77 3.08 -7.31
C MET A 150 -2.78 3.61 -8.33
N PHE A 151 -2.28 4.20 -9.42
CA PHE A 151 -3.11 4.73 -10.50
C PHE A 151 -4.04 3.66 -11.08
N THR A 152 -3.50 2.50 -11.46
CA THR A 152 -4.31 1.39 -11.98
C THR A 152 -5.35 0.90 -10.97
N SER A 153 -4.99 0.85 -9.69
CA SER A 153 -5.90 0.44 -8.61
C SER A 153 -7.04 1.44 -8.42
N GLU A 154 -6.78 2.75 -8.49
CA GLU A 154 -7.81 3.79 -8.43
C GLU A 154 -8.74 3.74 -9.66
N MET A 155 -8.19 3.53 -10.85
CA MET A 155 -8.98 3.38 -12.07
C MET A 155 -9.94 2.19 -12.02
N ARG A 156 -9.60 1.15 -11.24
CA ARG A 156 -10.38 -0.08 -11.06
C ARG A 156 -11.36 -0.05 -9.89
N GLU A 157 -11.46 1.05 -9.15
CA GLU A 157 -12.38 1.11 -8.01
C GLU A 157 -13.84 1.01 -8.43
N LEU A 158 -14.54 0.05 -7.85
CA LEU A 158 -15.96 -0.15 -8.02
C LEU A 158 -16.67 0.17 -6.72
N VAL A 159 -17.53 1.17 -6.72
CA VAL A 159 -18.39 1.53 -5.59
C VAL A 159 -19.84 1.61 -6.06
N LYS A 160 -20.70 0.78 -5.46
CA LYS A 160 -22.14 0.75 -5.71
C LYS A 160 -22.87 0.64 -4.37
N ALA A 161 -23.65 1.67 -4.06
CA ALA A 161 -24.12 2.11 -2.74
C ALA A 161 -24.66 1.06 -1.74
N SER A 162 -25.00 -0.17 -2.14
CA SER A 162 -25.59 -1.17 -1.24
C SER A 162 -24.68 -2.33 -0.83
N ASN A 163 -23.76 -2.78 -1.68
CA ASN A 163 -23.12 -4.10 -1.48
C ASN A 163 -21.90 -4.42 -2.36
N LEU A 164 -21.43 -3.49 -3.20
CA LEU A 164 -20.22 -3.70 -4.01
C LEU A 164 -19.27 -2.54 -3.79
N HIS A 165 -18.12 -2.85 -3.21
CA HIS A 165 -17.07 -1.88 -2.94
C HIS A 165 -15.72 -2.59 -3.00
N THR A 166 -15.17 -2.73 -4.21
CA THR A 166 -13.93 -3.47 -4.42
C THR A 166 -12.97 -2.79 -5.38
N THR A 167 -11.70 -3.19 -5.34
CA THR A 167 -10.70 -2.89 -6.36
C THR A 167 -9.64 -3.98 -6.41
N PHE A 168 -8.78 -3.92 -7.43
CA PHE A 168 -7.58 -4.72 -7.53
C PHE A 168 -6.37 -3.94 -7.03
N ALA A 169 -5.58 -4.49 -6.12
CA ALA A 169 -4.29 -3.94 -5.72
C ALA A 169 -3.25 -5.07 -5.51
N TRP A 170 -2.05 -4.87 -6.03
CA TRP A 170 -0.93 -5.81 -5.87
C TRP A 170 -0.37 -5.80 -4.45
N LEU A 171 0.14 -6.96 -4.03
CA LEU A 171 0.79 -7.13 -2.72
C LEU A 171 2.33 -7.12 -2.79
N GLY A 172 2.91 -7.29 -3.98
CA GLY A 172 4.35 -7.52 -4.17
C GLY A 172 5.26 -6.39 -3.71
N TYR A 173 4.75 -5.14 -3.70
CA TYR A 173 5.49 -3.93 -3.35
C TYR A 173 5.61 -3.69 -1.85
N GLY A 174 5.05 -4.58 -1.02
CA GLY A 174 5.02 -4.44 0.43
C GLY A 174 3.60 -4.28 0.94
N THR A 175 3.05 -5.33 1.54
CA THR A 175 1.71 -5.28 2.13
C THR A 175 1.76 -5.83 3.54
N ILE A 176 1.15 -5.10 4.48
CA ILE A 176 0.89 -5.64 5.82
C ILE A 176 -0.55 -6.13 5.90
N ILE A 177 -0.76 -7.37 6.34
CA ILE A 177 -2.08 -7.99 6.52
C ILE A 177 -2.19 -8.67 7.88
N LEU A 178 -3.43 -8.94 8.30
CA LEU A 178 -3.69 -9.83 9.44
C LEU A 178 -3.44 -11.29 9.07
N ARG A 179 -2.85 -12.06 9.99
CA ARG A 179 -2.74 -13.52 9.88
C ARG A 179 -4.10 -14.17 9.68
N THR A 180 -5.11 -13.74 10.44
CA THR A 180 -6.48 -14.26 10.35
C THR A 180 -7.07 -13.99 8.98
N GLN A 181 -6.82 -12.82 8.40
CA GLN A 181 -7.28 -12.48 7.06
C GLN A 181 -6.64 -13.40 6.00
N ALA A 182 -5.35 -13.74 6.12
CA ALA A 182 -4.71 -14.71 5.23
C ALA A 182 -5.35 -16.11 5.34
N ALA A 183 -5.64 -16.55 6.57
CA ALA A 183 -6.28 -17.85 6.81
C ALA A 183 -7.73 -17.90 6.30
N GLU A 184 -8.51 -16.83 6.53
CA GLU A 184 -9.88 -16.69 6.04
C GLU A 184 -9.93 -16.64 4.51
N PHE A 185 -8.96 -15.96 3.88
CA PHE A 185 -8.83 -15.93 2.43
C PHE A 185 -8.57 -17.32 1.85
N LEU A 186 -7.59 -18.06 2.39
CA LEU A 186 -7.32 -19.43 1.95
C LEU A 186 -8.54 -20.33 2.12
N SER A 187 -9.25 -20.21 3.26
CA SER A 187 -10.50 -20.95 3.49
C SER A 187 -11.61 -20.55 2.52
N LEU A 188 -11.65 -19.29 2.07
CA LEU A 188 -12.59 -18.85 1.04
C LEU A 188 -12.30 -19.51 -0.30
N LEU A 189 -11.02 -19.58 -0.72
CA LEU A 189 -10.65 -20.21 -1.99
C LEU A 189 -11.08 -21.69 -2.03
N GLU A 190 -10.85 -22.41 -0.92
CA GLU A 190 -11.29 -23.79 -0.74
C GLU A 190 -12.82 -23.94 -0.77
N LYS A 191 -13.55 -23.06 -0.06
CA LYS A 191 -15.02 -23.08 -0.01
C LYS A 191 -15.63 -22.81 -1.39
N LEU A 192 -15.02 -21.94 -2.18
CA LEU A 192 -15.41 -21.63 -3.55
C LEU A 192 -14.93 -22.70 -4.56
N GLN A 193 -14.18 -23.71 -4.11
CA GLN A 193 -13.67 -24.82 -4.93
C GLN A 193 -12.84 -24.34 -6.12
N LEU A 194 -11.96 -23.36 -5.89
CA LEU A 194 -11.05 -22.88 -6.92
C LEU A 194 -10.10 -23.99 -7.37
N SER A 195 -9.74 -23.95 -8.65
CA SER A 195 -8.73 -24.83 -9.21
C SER A 195 -7.33 -24.48 -8.72
N LYS A 196 -6.38 -25.42 -8.89
CA LYS A 196 -4.97 -25.20 -8.53
C LYS A 196 -4.38 -23.95 -9.19
N GLU A 197 -4.70 -23.70 -10.46
CA GLU A 197 -4.21 -22.52 -11.19
C GLU A 197 -4.76 -21.22 -10.57
N GLU A 198 -6.02 -21.22 -10.14
CA GLU A 198 -6.62 -20.04 -9.49
C GLU A 198 -6.03 -19.80 -8.10
N HIS A 199 -5.70 -20.86 -7.35
CA HIS A 199 -4.93 -20.78 -6.10
C HIS A 199 -3.53 -20.18 -6.35
N GLU A 200 -2.80 -20.66 -7.35
CA GLU A 200 -1.48 -20.14 -7.72
C GLU A 200 -1.53 -18.63 -8.05
N MET A 201 -2.64 -18.16 -8.63
CA MET A 201 -2.88 -16.76 -8.98
C MET A 201 -3.59 -15.96 -7.86
N ALA A 202 -3.47 -16.39 -6.60
CA ALA A 202 -4.16 -15.83 -5.43
C ALA A 202 -4.18 -14.29 -5.30
N ASP A 203 -3.12 -13.59 -5.70
CA ASP A 203 -3.06 -12.12 -5.65
C ASP A 203 -4.15 -11.45 -6.50
N ASN A 204 -4.58 -12.07 -7.61
CA ASN A 204 -5.68 -11.58 -8.43
C ASN A 204 -7.05 -11.68 -7.76
N TYR A 205 -7.16 -12.44 -6.68
CA TYR A 205 -8.42 -12.71 -5.97
C TYR A 205 -8.52 -11.97 -4.64
N PHE A 206 -7.39 -11.75 -3.95
CA PHE A 206 -7.37 -11.26 -2.57
C PHE A 206 -8.19 -9.98 -2.38
N THR A 207 -7.76 -8.86 -2.97
CA THR A 207 -8.45 -7.59 -2.74
C THR A 207 -9.85 -7.58 -3.34
N ILE A 208 -10.04 -8.23 -4.48
CA ILE A 208 -11.33 -8.28 -5.17
C ILE A 208 -12.38 -8.98 -4.30
N LEU A 209 -12.11 -10.22 -3.89
CA LEU A 209 -13.04 -11.04 -3.11
C LEU A 209 -13.29 -10.51 -1.71
N SER A 210 -12.39 -9.69 -1.15
CA SER A 210 -12.65 -9.08 0.16
C SER A 210 -13.89 -8.19 0.15
N ASN A 211 -14.24 -7.64 -1.03
CA ASN A 211 -15.26 -6.63 -1.22
C ASN A 211 -15.09 -5.48 -0.22
N ARG A 212 -13.84 -5.00 -0.08
CA ARG A 212 -13.47 -3.84 0.73
C ARG A 212 -12.64 -2.91 -0.14
N MET A 213 -12.68 -1.62 0.17
CA MET A 213 -11.65 -0.70 -0.31
C MET A 213 -10.37 -0.96 0.52
N PRO A 214 -9.27 -1.44 -0.08
CA PRO A 214 -8.02 -1.61 0.64
C PRO A 214 -7.42 -0.24 0.96
N GLU A 215 -6.88 -0.09 2.18
CA GLU A 215 -5.99 1.02 2.50
C GLU A 215 -4.74 0.89 1.62
N ARG A 216 -4.46 1.91 0.82
CA ARG A 216 -3.33 1.93 -0.11
C ARG A 216 -2.50 3.16 0.15
N TRP A 217 -1.19 2.96 0.23
CA TRP A 217 -0.23 4.02 0.47
C TRP A 217 0.69 4.14 -0.74
N PHE A 218 0.97 5.38 -1.17
CA PHE A 218 2.00 5.60 -2.19
C PHE A 218 3.33 5.18 -1.62
N ASP A 219 4.07 4.39 -2.39
CA ASP A 219 5.43 4.04 -2.06
C ASP A 219 6.40 4.76 -3.01
N PRO A 220 7.46 5.42 -2.48
CA PRO A 220 8.46 6.08 -3.33
C PRO A 220 9.26 5.10 -4.19
N GLY A 221 9.35 3.83 -3.76
CA GLY A 221 9.81 2.70 -4.54
C GLY A 221 11.28 2.59 -4.88
N ILE A 222 11.81 1.39 -4.70
CA ILE A 222 13.16 1.01 -5.10
C ILE A 222 13.10 -0.36 -5.80
N PRO A 223 12.90 -0.39 -7.13
CA PRO A 223 13.00 -1.64 -7.87
C PRO A 223 14.45 -2.16 -7.80
N LEU A 224 14.61 -3.45 -7.50
CA LEU A 224 15.90 -4.13 -7.43
C LEU A 224 16.34 -4.71 -8.79
N GLY A 225 15.45 -4.72 -9.79
CA GLY A 225 15.73 -5.28 -11.10
C GLY A 225 15.97 -6.79 -11.05
N GLY A 226 16.78 -7.31 -11.97
CA GLY A 226 17.10 -8.75 -12.04
C GLY A 226 16.17 -9.58 -12.91
N GLY A 227 15.48 -8.96 -13.87
CA GLY A 227 14.64 -9.63 -14.87
C GLY A 227 13.23 -9.05 -14.96
N VAL A 228 12.47 -9.48 -15.97
CA VAL A 228 11.07 -9.11 -16.17
C VAL A 228 10.21 -9.90 -15.20
N ALA A 229 9.35 -9.23 -14.42
CA ALA A 229 8.42 -9.90 -13.51
C ALA A 229 7.46 -10.83 -14.27
N PHE A 230 7.01 -11.90 -13.61
CA PHE A 230 6.11 -12.90 -14.19
C PHE A 230 4.80 -12.29 -14.74
N THR A 231 4.39 -11.15 -14.20
CA THR A 231 3.18 -10.40 -14.52
C THR A 231 3.33 -9.45 -15.70
N VAL A 232 4.55 -9.21 -16.19
CA VAL A 232 4.83 -8.19 -17.22
C VAL A 232 4.85 -8.80 -18.62
N GLY A 233 4.32 -8.04 -19.58
CA GLY A 233 4.18 -8.43 -20.99
C GLY A 233 2.76 -8.89 -21.33
N THR A 234 2.45 -9.00 -22.62
CA THR A 234 1.09 -9.27 -23.11
C THR A 234 0.50 -10.55 -22.53
N GLU A 235 1.27 -11.63 -22.45
CA GLU A 235 0.81 -12.89 -21.87
C GLU A 235 0.52 -12.76 -20.35
N GLY A 236 1.38 -12.03 -19.63
CA GLY A 236 1.21 -11.78 -18.20
C GLY A 236 -0.05 -10.94 -17.93
N GLU A 237 -0.25 -9.89 -18.71
CA GLU A 237 -1.42 -9.01 -18.64
C GLU A 237 -2.71 -9.77 -18.96
N GLU A 238 -2.75 -10.54 -20.06
CA GLU A 238 -3.91 -11.36 -20.43
C GLU A 238 -4.26 -12.40 -19.36
N ARG A 239 -3.25 -13.05 -18.78
CA ARG A 239 -3.45 -14.01 -17.68
C ARG A 239 -4.02 -13.29 -16.44
N ASN A 240 -3.42 -12.18 -16.03
CA ASN A 240 -3.88 -11.43 -14.86
C ASN A 240 -5.31 -10.90 -15.06
N ASN A 241 -5.62 -10.36 -16.23
CA ASN A 241 -6.95 -9.88 -16.58
C ASN A 241 -7.99 -11.01 -16.52
N ARG A 242 -7.64 -12.22 -16.97
CA ARG A 242 -8.51 -13.39 -16.85
C ARG A 242 -8.84 -13.72 -15.40
N HIS A 243 -7.84 -13.73 -14.51
CA HIS A 243 -8.05 -14.02 -13.09
C HIS A 243 -8.76 -12.88 -12.34
N ILE A 244 -8.52 -11.62 -12.71
CA ILE A 244 -9.25 -10.45 -12.18
C ILE A 244 -10.74 -10.56 -12.54
N LEU A 245 -11.07 -10.86 -13.81
CA LEU A 245 -12.45 -11.06 -14.22
C LEU A 245 -13.08 -12.27 -13.52
N ARG A 246 -12.31 -13.36 -13.35
CA ARG A 246 -12.78 -14.54 -12.63
C ARG A 246 -13.09 -14.26 -11.16
N ALA A 247 -12.23 -13.50 -10.47
CA ALA A 247 -12.48 -13.05 -9.10
C ALA A 247 -13.72 -12.16 -9.03
N ALA A 248 -13.91 -11.28 -10.00
CA ALA A 248 -15.08 -10.43 -10.09
C ALA A 248 -16.38 -11.22 -10.32
N GLU A 249 -16.37 -12.25 -11.18
CA GLU A 249 -17.52 -13.16 -11.37
C GLU A 249 -17.92 -13.86 -10.08
N LEU A 250 -16.92 -14.35 -9.32
CA LEU A 250 -17.13 -14.98 -8.01
C LEU A 250 -17.72 -13.99 -7.01
N LEU A 251 -17.19 -12.77 -6.96
CA LEU A 251 -17.74 -11.71 -6.11
C LEU A 251 -19.19 -11.39 -6.47
N ASP A 252 -19.50 -11.26 -7.75
CA ASP A 252 -20.86 -11.04 -8.24
C ASP A 252 -21.81 -12.16 -7.82
N GLN A 253 -21.36 -13.42 -7.78
CA GLN A 253 -22.13 -14.55 -7.26
C GLN A 253 -22.37 -14.41 -5.76
N ILE A 254 -21.31 -14.16 -4.98
CA ILE A 254 -21.39 -14.01 -3.52
C ILE A 254 -22.35 -12.87 -3.13
N VAL A 255 -22.24 -11.72 -3.81
CA VAL A 255 -23.08 -10.54 -3.58
C VAL A 255 -24.54 -10.81 -3.96
N ARG A 256 -24.81 -11.56 -5.04
CA ARG A 256 -26.18 -11.94 -5.43
C ARG A 256 -26.80 -12.93 -4.44
N ASP A 257 -26.04 -13.91 -3.98
CA ASP A 257 -26.50 -14.94 -3.05
C ASP A 257 -26.61 -14.40 -1.62
N ASN A 258 -25.98 -13.25 -1.34
CA ASN A 258 -25.90 -12.63 -0.03
C ASN A 258 -25.36 -13.62 1.03
N ASP A 259 -24.33 -14.41 0.67
CA ASP A 259 -23.74 -15.41 1.57
C ASP A 259 -22.94 -14.74 2.69
N THR A 260 -23.62 -14.51 3.81
CA THR A 260 -23.04 -13.95 5.03
C THR A 260 -22.13 -14.94 5.79
N ASN A 261 -22.03 -16.20 5.36
CA ASN A 261 -21.16 -17.21 5.98
C ASN A 261 -19.73 -17.19 5.40
N LEU A 262 -19.26 -16.00 4.99
CA LEU A 262 -17.95 -15.79 4.39
C LEU A 262 -17.22 -14.67 5.17
N PRO A 263 -16.51 -15.01 6.28
CA PRO A 263 -15.88 -14.01 7.15
C PRO A 263 -14.91 -13.05 6.42
N TYR A 264 -14.28 -13.53 5.35
CA TYR A 264 -13.36 -12.74 4.54
C TYR A 264 -14.06 -11.63 3.74
N VAL A 265 -15.31 -11.86 3.31
CA VAL A 265 -16.04 -11.00 2.36
C VAL A 265 -16.92 -10.02 3.13
N GLN A 266 -16.79 -8.72 2.89
CA GLN A 266 -17.67 -7.71 3.48
C GLN A 266 -18.85 -7.39 2.58
N LEU A 267 -20.06 -7.74 3.01
CA LEU A 267 -21.30 -7.45 2.28
C LEU A 267 -22.06 -6.24 2.81
N GLU A 268 -21.61 -5.68 3.94
CA GLU A 268 -22.21 -4.50 4.56
C GLU A 268 -21.97 -3.25 3.71
N SER A 269 -22.90 -2.29 3.73
CA SER A 269 -22.74 -1.02 3.03
C SER A 269 -21.57 -0.22 3.60
N LEU A 270 -20.86 0.51 2.73
CA LEU A 270 -19.86 1.47 3.16
C LEU A 270 -20.48 2.48 4.15
N PRO A 271 -19.74 2.91 5.19
CA PRO A 271 -20.19 4.01 6.05
C PRO A 271 -20.50 5.25 5.22
N THR A 272 -21.54 6.00 5.62
CA THR A 272 -22.02 7.21 4.92
C THR A 272 -21.00 8.36 4.90
N ASN A 273 -19.90 8.24 5.65
CA ASN A 273 -18.80 9.21 5.74
C ASN A 273 -17.52 8.74 5.02
N ALA A 274 -17.60 7.76 4.12
CA ALA A 274 -16.45 7.26 3.34
C ALA A 274 -15.93 8.26 2.28
N ASP A 275 -16.47 9.48 2.22
CA ASP A 275 -16.29 10.42 1.12
C ASP A 275 -14.92 11.12 1.06
N VAL A 276 -14.10 11.07 2.12
CA VAL A 276 -12.78 11.74 2.08
C VAL A 276 -11.70 10.74 1.71
N ARG A 277 -11.26 10.78 0.43
CA ARG A 277 -10.04 10.09 -0.01
C ARG A 277 -8.84 10.80 0.61
N VAL A 278 -8.16 10.12 1.52
CA VAL A 278 -6.91 10.60 2.12
C VAL A 278 -5.75 9.92 1.42
N LEU A 279 -4.96 10.70 0.69
CA LEU A 279 -3.67 10.24 0.18
C LEU A 279 -2.77 9.97 1.38
N THR A 280 -2.08 8.83 1.38
CA THR A 280 -1.16 8.47 2.45
C THR A 280 0.17 8.02 1.87
N VAL A 281 1.27 8.52 2.42
CA VAL A 281 2.63 8.28 1.96
C VAL A 281 3.56 8.14 3.16
N PRO A 282 4.29 7.04 3.33
CA PRO A 282 5.33 6.95 4.35
C PRO A 282 6.58 7.73 3.88
N CYS A 283 7.25 8.39 4.82
CA CYS A 283 8.51 9.05 4.56
C CYS A 283 9.62 8.03 4.28
N GLN A 284 10.51 8.33 3.33
CA GLN A 284 11.55 7.38 2.94
C GLN A 284 12.64 7.22 4.02
N ARG A 285 13.03 8.31 4.68
CA ARG A 285 14.18 8.34 5.61
C ARG A 285 13.77 8.40 7.07
N ASP A 286 12.77 9.19 7.39
CA ASP A 286 12.31 9.39 8.76
C ASP A 286 11.06 8.55 9.05
N LEU A 287 10.79 8.31 10.33
CA LEU A 287 9.59 7.61 10.74
C LEU A 287 8.40 8.58 10.77
N CYS A 288 7.91 8.93 9.58
CA CYS A 288 6.74 9.78 9.41
C CYS A 288 5.81 9.29 8.30
N ILE A 289 4.57 9.79 8.33
CA ILE A 289 3.54 9.54 7.32
C ILE A 289 3.00 10.90 6.88
N LEU A 290 3.15 11.22 5.60
CA LEU A 290 2.46 12.33 4.96
C LEU A 290 1.03 11.89 4.63
N GLN A 291 0.06 12.70 4.99
CA GLN A 291 -1.33 12.53 4.59
C GLN A 291 -1.85 13.80 3.92
N SER A 292 -2.79 13.67 2.99
CA SER A 292 -3.37 14.82 2.30
C SER A 292 -4.78 14.53 1.82
N SER A 293 -5.65 15.55 1.85
CA SER A 293 -6.98 15.47 1.22
C SER A 293 -6.99 15.95 -0.23
N ILE A 294 -5.84 16.40 -0.76
CA ILE A 294 -5.76 16.94 -2.12
C ILE A 294 -6.07 15.84 -3.13
N GLU A 295 -7.09 16.03 -3.96
CA GLU A 295 -7.48 15.06 -4.97
C GLU A 295 -6.50 15.02 -6.15
N LEU A 296 -6.04 13.83 -6.54
CA LEU A 296 -5.15 13.64 -7.70
C LEU A 296 -5.89 13.32 -8.99
N LEU A 297 -7.10 12.80 -8.86
CA LEU A 297 -7.97 12.43 -9.96
C LEU A 297 -9.27 13.20 -9.81
N PRO A 298 -9.92 13.56 -10.93
CA PRO A 298 -11.28 14.09 -10.87
C PRO A 298 -12.20 13.04 -10.24
N ASP A 299 -13.40 13.45 -9.82
CA ASP A 299 -14.44 12.51 -9.45
C ASP A 299 -14.83 11.68 -10.68
N LEU A 300 -14.35 10.44 -10.73
CA LEU A 300 -14.60 9.47 -11.81
C LEU A 300 -15.71 8.48 -11.42
N LEU A 301 -16.50 8.80 -10.37
CA LEU A 301 -17.57 7.95 -9.85
C LEU A 301 -18.86 8.00 -10.69
N ASP A 302 -18.97 8.92 -11.65
CA ASP A 302 -20.12 9.00 -12.56
C ASP A 302 -20.19 7.83 -13.57
N THR A 303 -19.15 7.01 -13.64
CA THR A 303 -19.13 5.82 -14.49
C THR A 303 -20.17 4.81 -13.98
N PRO A 304 -21.19 4.44 -14.79
CA PRO A 304 -22.17 3.44 -14.36
C PRO A 304 -21.51 2.10 -14.08
N ILE A 305 -21.72 1.59 -12.85
CA ILE A 305 -21.25 0.29 -12.37
C ILE A 305 -22.47 -0.59 -12.12
N THR A 306 -22.54 -1.71 -12.82
CA THR A 306 -23.63 -2.68 -12.70
C THR A 306 -23.22 -3.92 -11.93
N ALA A 307 -21.98 -4.36 -12.12
CA ALA A 307 -21.43 -5.62 -11.59
C ALA A 307 -19.92 -5.48 -11.28
N ALA A 308 -19.37 -6.39 -10.47
CA ALA A 308 -17.94 -6.46 -10.21
C ALA A 308 -17.16 -6.75 -11.50
N THR A 309 -17.75 -7.55 -12.40
CA THR A 309 -17.19 -7.89 -13.71
C THR A 309 -16.94 -6.69 -14.62
N ASP A 310 -17.50 -5.51 -14.31
CA ASP A 310 -17.25 -4.26 -15.03
C ASP A 310 -15.84 -3.68 -14.76
N ILE A 311 -15.05 -4.26 -13.84
CA ILE A 311 -13.77 -3.68 -13.33
C ILE A 311 -12.80 -3.21 -14.42
N LEU A 312 -12.58 -4.02 -15.48
CA LEU A 312 -11.67 -3.68 -16.57
C LEU A 312 -12.29 -2.70 -17.57
N ASP A 313 -13.60 -2.78 -17.78
CA ASP A 313 -14.32 -1.85 -18.66
C ASP A 313 -14.45 -0.46 -18.03
N VAL A 314 -14.58 -0.38 -16.70
CA VAL A 314 -14.52 0.85 -15.92
C VAL A 314 -13.14 1.48 -16.00
N GLU A 315 -12.07 0.70 -15.77
CA GLU A 315 -10.69 1.17 -15.95
C GLU A 315 -10.50 1.77 -17.34
N LYS A 316 -10.85 1.03 -18.40
CA LYS A 316 -10.70 1.47 -19.78
C LYS A 316 -11.45 2.77 -20.09
N ARG A 317 -12.69 2.91 -19.59
CA ARG A 317 -13.48 4.14 -19.77
C ARG A 317 -12.87 5.33 -19.04
N ARG A 318 -12.50 5.14 -17.78
CA ARG A 318 -11.87 6.19 -16.96
C ARG A 318 -10.53 6.65 -17.54
N LEU A 319 -9.71 5.72 -18.03
CA LEU A 319 -8.46 6.06 -18.73
C LEU A 319 -8.70 6.92 -19.98
N LEU A 320 -9.73 6.58 -20.77
CA LEU A 320 -10.11 7.35 -21.95
C LEU A 320 -10.58 8.76 -21.59
N GLU A 321 -11.38 8.88 -20.54
CA GLU A 321 -11.91 10.17 -20.04
C GLU A 321 -10.81 11.06 -19.43
N LEU A 322 -9.90 10.47 -18.65
CA LEU A 322 -8.81 11.18 -18.00
C LEU A 322 -7.82 11.76 -19.03
N GLY A 323 -7.52 10.97 -20.05
CA GLY A 323 -6.57 11.31 -21.11
C GLY A 323 -5.09 11.24 -20.68
N GLU A 324 -4.21 11.12 -21.68
CA GLU A 324 -2.78 10.87 -21.48
C GLU A 324 -2.05 11.97 -20.72
N MET A 325 -2.45 13.23 -20.86
CA MET A 325 -1.79 14.35 -20.20
C MET A 325 -1.95 14.28 -18.68
N ARG A 326 -3.16 14.02 -18.20
CA ARG A 326 -3.45 13.90 -16.76
C ARG A 326 -2.87 12.63 -16.17
N LYS A 327 -2.90 11.52 -16.92
CA LYS A 327 -2.20 10.29 -16.54
C LYS A 327 -0.71 10.55 -16.31
N ARG A 328 -0.03 11.22 -17.24
CA ARG A 328 1.40 11.59 -17.05
C ARG A 328 1.60 12.49 -15.85
N GLN A 329 0.74 13.49 -15.65
CA GLN A 329 0.84 14.37 -14.47
C GLN A 329 0.76 13.59 -13.15
N TYR A 330 -0.15 12.62 -13.05
CA TYR A 330 -0.26 11.74 -11.88
C TYR A 330 1.03 10.94 -11.63
N LEU A 331 1.59 10.36 -12.70
CA LEU A 331 2.76 9.47 -12.62
C LEU A 331 4.08 10.22 -12.42
N ASP A 332 4.22 11.40 -13.02
CA ASP A 332 5.44 12.20 -12.97
C ASP A 332 5.56 13.01 -11.67
N PHE A 333 4.43 13.35 -11.05
CA PHE A 333 4.38 14.18 -9.85
C PHE A 333 3.57 13.60 -8.67
N PRO A 334 3.74 12.31 -8.32
CA PRO A 334 2.97 11.66 -7.26
C PRO A 334 3.29 12.26 -5.87
N PRO A 335 2.40 12.06 -4.88
CA PRO A 335 2.63 12.46 -3.50
C PRO A 335 3.92 11.90 -2.88
N SER A 336 4.37 10.72 -3.31
CA SER A 336 5.62 10.11 -2.85
C SER A 336 6.86 10.97 -3.10
N ASN A 337 6.84 11.80 -4.13
CA ASN A 337 7.92 12.75 -4.41
C ASN A 337 8.07 13.84 -3.32
N ALA A 338 7.06 14.05 -2.46
CA ALA A 338 7.17 15.05 -1.39
C ALA A 338 8.06 14.59 -0.23
N VAL A 339 8.30 13.28 -0.10
CA VAL A 339 8.96 12.66 1.08
C VAL A 339 10.00 11.60 0.70
N ASP A 340 10.49 11.62 -0.54
CA ASP A 340 11.56 10.74 -1.04
C ASP A 340 12.98 11.26 -0.71
N GLY A 341 13.08 12.47 -0.14
CA GLY A 341 14.35 13.10 0.22
C GLY A 341 15.23 13.47 -0.98
N ARG A 342 14.63 13.67 -2.15
CA ARG A 342 15.26 14.13 -3.39
C ARG A 342 14.79 15.54 -3.70
N TYR A 343 15.71 16.43 -4.09
CA TYR A 343 15.37 17.84 -4.36
C TYR A 343 14.93 18.05 -5.82
N GLU A 344 15.19 17.06 -6.68
CA GLU A 344 14.88 17.07 -8.10
C GLU A 344 13.47 16.55 -8.43
N THR A 345 12.82 15.89 -7.48
CA THR A 345 11.44 15.39 -7.59
C THR A 345 10.49 16.36 -6.88
N VAL A 346 9.21 16.32 -7.25
CA VAL A 346 8.20 17.18 -6.63
C VAL A 346 6.82 16.53 -6.70
N PHE A 347 6.04 16.67 -5.64
CA PHE A 347 4.60 16.42 -5.68
C PHE A 347 3.89 17.62 -6.32
N ARG A 348 3.03 17.36 -7.31
CA ARG A 348 2.22 18.41 -7.96
C ARG A 348 0.81 17.91 -8.17
N SER A 349 -0.14 18.60 -7.56
CA SER A 349 -1.57 18.33 -7.77
C SER A 349 -2.01 18.65 -9.22
N PRO A 350 -3.08 18.00 -9.71
CA PRO A 350 -3.65 18.27 -11.04
C PRO A 350 -4.25 19.67 -11.16
N ALA A 351 -4.72 20.20 -10.04
CA ALA A 351 -5.29 21.52 -9.91
C ALA A 351 -4.80 22.19 -8.63
N ASP A 352 -4.94 23.49 -8.63
CA ASP A 352 -5.07 24.38 -7.49
C ASP A 352 -5.78 23.75 -6.28
N ALA A 353 -5.11 23.72 -5.12
CA ALA A 353 -5.74 23.27 -3.88
C ALA A 353 -6.88 24.22 -3.51
N LYS A 354 -7.90 23.71 -2.85
CA LYS A 354 -9.12 24.44 -2.54
C LYS A 354 -9.21 24.67 -1.05
N ARG A 355 -10.06 25.61 -0.64
CA ARG A 355 -10.38 25.78 0.78
C ARG A 355 -10.86 24.45 1.36
N GLY A 356 -10.23 24.02 2.45
CA GLY A 356 -10.51 22.74 3.11
C GLY A 356 -9.48 21.67 2.79
N ASP A 357 -8.63 21.88 1.79
CA ASP A 357 -7.50 21.00 1.54
C ASP A 357 -6.47 21.13 2.66
N TRP A 358 -5.88 19.99 3.03
CA TRP A 358 -4.87 19.93 4.07
C TRP A 358 -3.76 18.98 3.68
N ILE A 359 -2.58 19.25 4.23
CA ILE A 359 -1.45 18.33 4.26
C ILE A 359 -1.09 18.13 5.73
N MET A 360 -0.91 16.88 6.13
CA MET A 360 -0.54 16.50 7.48
C MET A 360 0.75 15.70 7.42
N LEU A 361 1.63 15.93 8.38
CA LEU A 361 2.79 15.10 8.63
C LEU A 361 2.63 14.46 10.01
N ASP A 362 2.33 13.16 10.02
CA ASP A 362 2.29 12.37 11.24
C ASP A 362 3.69 11.86 11.57
N LEU A 363 4.24 12.39 12.67
CA LEU A 363 5.51 11.96 13.20
C LEU A 363 5.23 10.78 14.15
N VAL A 364 5.08 9.60 13.56
CA VAL A 364 4.75 8.32 14.21
C VAL A 364 5.56 8.09 15.50
N ARG A 365 6.77 8.66 15.58
CA ARG A 365 7.53 8.80 16.82
C ARG A 365 8.30 10.12 16.85
N MET A 366 8.07 10.93 17.88
CA MET A 366 8.94 12.07 18.22
C MET A 366 9.48 11.93 19.66
N ALA A 367 10.77 12.22 19.86
CA ALA A 367 11.28 12.37 21.22
C ALA A 367 10.77 13.71 21.81
N PRO A 368 10.46 13.78 23.12
CA PRO A 368 9.91 14.99 23.75
C PRO A 368 10.80 16.25 23.71
N SER A 369 12.05 16.14 23.26
CA SER A 369 13.08 17.20 23.32
C SER A 369 13.48 17.77 21.98
N ASP A 370 12.87 17.35 20.87
CA ASP A 370 13.34 17.71 19.55
C ASP A 370 12.74 19.04 19.08
N ASN A 371 13.60 20.01 18.78
CA ASN A 371 13.20 21.19 18.00
C ASN A 371 12.85 20.70 16.59
N LEU A 372 11.55 20.60 16.30
CA LEU A 372 11.08 20.24 14.97
C LEU A 372 11.23 21.45 14.03
N VAL A 373 11.98 21.27 12.96
CA VAL A 373 12.02 22.20 11.83
C VAL A 373 11.42 21.48 10.64
N LEU A 374 10.34 22.03 10.09
CA LEU A 374 9.78 21.57 8.83
C LEU A 374 10.24 22.52 7.73
N GLU A 375 11.11 22.02 6.86
CA GLU A 375 11.53 22.75 5.67
C GLU A 375 10.70 22.28 4.48
N MET A 376 9.84 23.16 3.96
CA MET A 376 9.08 22.91 2.74
C MET A 376 9.70 23.69 1.59
N VAL A 377 10.23 22.98 0.60
CA VAL A 377 10.69 23.60 -0.65
C VAL A 377 9.50 23.71 -1.58
N VAL A 378 9.06 24.95 -1.84
CA VAL A 378 7.87 25.22 -2.65
C VAL A 378 8.15 26.19 -3.78
N GLY A 379 7.33 26.15 -4.84
CA GLY A 379 7.36 27.14 -5.91
C GLY A 379 6.92 28.54 -5.43
N GLY A 380 7.27 29.59 -6.19
CA GLY A 380 7.02 30.98 -5.79
C GLY A 380 5.55 31.31 -5.52
N GLU A 381 4.61 30.73 -6.27
CA GLU A 381 3.17 30.93 -6.02
C GLU A 381 2.70 30.23 -4.74
N MET A 382 3.20 29.01 -4.48
CA MET A 382 2.92 28.30 -3.24
C MET A 382 3.47 29.04 -2.01
N ALA A 383 4.59 29.74 -2.14
CA ALA A 383 5.09 30.60 -1.05
C ALA A 383 4.07 31.70 -0.66
N ILE A 384 3.30 32.24 -1.62
CA ILE A 384 2.24 33.23 -1.35
C ILE A 384 1.06 32.56 -0.63
N ILE A 385 0.73 31.32 -1.01
CA ILE A 385 -0.33 30.56 -0.35
C ILE A 385 0.03 30.25 1.09
N LEU A 386 1.26 29.78 1.35
CA LEU A 386 1.72 29.43 2.69
C LEU A 386 1.62 30.61 3.67
N GLN A 387 1.71 31.86 3.21
CA GLN A 387 1.47 33.04 4.06
C GLN A 387 0.03 33.14 4.60
N ASN A 388 -0.91 32.41 3.99
CA ASN A 388 -2.34 32.41 4.33
C ASN A 388 -2.82 31.05 4.86
N VAL A 389 -1.89 30.15 5.16
CA VAL A 389 -2.13 28.80 5.67
C VAL A 389 -2.21 28.79 7.18
N ALA A 390 -3.12 27.99 7.74
CA ALA A 390 -3.11 27.71 9.16
C ALA A 390 -2.06 26.63 9.44
N LEU A 391 -1.07 26.93 10.28
CA LEU A 391 -0.12 25.92 10.74
C LEU A 391 -0.52 25.48 12.15
N GLU A 392 -0.71 24.19 12.34
CA GLU A 392 -1.21 23.61 13.57
C GLU A 392 -0.40 22.35 13.94
N VAL A 393 -0.17 22.18 15.24
CA VAL A 393 0.53 21.02 15.80
C VAL A 393 -0.33 20.38 16.89
N SER A 394 -0.30 19.07 16.95
CA SER A 394 -1.03 18.26 17.91
C SER A 394 -0.15 17.15 18.47
N GLN A 395 -0.17 16.97 19.78
CA GLN A 395 0.56 15.89 20.45
C GLN A 395 -0.26 14.61 20.61
N ASN A 396 -1.51 14.59 20.14
CA ASN A 396 -2.43 13.47 20.37
C ASN A 396 -3.46 13.27 19.25
N GLY A 397 -3.30 13.98 18.12
CA GLY A 397 -4.25 13.99 17.01
C GLY A 397 -5.60 14.66 17.29
N ASN A 398 -5.91 15.01 18.55
CA ASN A 398 -7.23 15.48 18.97
C ASN A 398 -7.28 16.97 19.31
N LYS A 399 -6.17 17.54 19.81
CA LYS A 399 -6.07 18.95 20.18
C LYS A 399 -4.97 19.62 19.40
N TRP A 400 -5.38 20.58 18.59
CA TRP A 400 -4.51 21.32 17.68
C TRP A 400 -4.19 22.69 18.27
N ALA A 401 -2.91 23.06 18.23
CA ALA A 401 -2.42 24.36 18.64
C ALA A 401 -1.86 25.07 17.41
N GLY A 402 -2.39 26.25 17.12
CA GLY A 402 -1.86 27.10 16.04
C GLY A 402 -0.44 27.58 16.35
N LEU A 403 0.45 27.50 15.37
CA LEU A 403 1.76 28.13 15.40
C LEU A 403 1.65 29.55 14.84
N MET A 404 2.27 30.52 15.52
CA MET A 404 1.99 31.94 15.25
C MET A 404 2.72 32.57 14.06
N GLU A 405 3.71 31.96 13.41
CA GLU A 405 4.44 32.62 12.29
C GLU A 405 5.31 31.64 11.46
N PHE A 406 5.56 31.99 10.19
CA PHE A 406 6.51 31.37 9.25
C PHE A 406 7.86 32.09 9.26
#